data_AF-A0A940DXH2-F1
#
_entry.id   AF-A0A940DXH2-F1
#
_cell.length_a   1.000
_cell.length_b   1.000
_cell.length_c   1.000
_cell.angle_alpha   90.00
_cell.angle_beta   90.00
_cell.angle_gamma   90.00
#
_symmetry.space_group_name_H-M   'P 1'
#
loop_
_entity.id
_entity.type
_entity.pdbx_description
1 polymer ?
#
loop_
_entity_poly.entity_id
_entity_poly.type
_entity_poly.pdbx_seq_one_letter_code
_entity_poly.pdbx_strand_id
1 'polypeptide(L)'
;MNNLQKLKEELGEEVIFGERNSYINLTLMKGDIGYDAGCLHGENRFNFRFIRGSRVHRAFKAKGYKFKVSPDNNNNVILWFDLEYAIEFRKVVHFVKQMHKFTGLGLIERPERAIY
;
A
#
# COMPACT_ATOMS: atom_id res chain seq x y z
N MET A 1 -13.66 4.82 16.67
CA MET A 1 -13.04 3.82 15.78
C MET A 1 -11.86 4.46 15.09
N ASN A 2 -10.64 3.94 15.33
CA ASN A 2 -9.43 4.48 14.71
C ASN A 2 -9.32 4.04 13.23
N ASN A 3 -8.39 4.64 12.48
CA ASN A 3 -8.28 4.37 11.05
C ASN A 3 -7.79 2.96 10.72
N LEU A 4 -7.04 2.31 11.62
CA LEU A 4 -6.69 0.89 11.49
C LEU A 4 -7.94 0.00 11.50
N GLN A 5 -8.84 0.19 12.46
CA GLN A 5 -10.09 -0.56 12.56
C GLN A 5 -10.94 -0.36 11.30
N LYS A 6 -11.10 0.89 10.84
CA LYS A 6 -11.80 1.21 9.59
C LYS A 6 -11.16 0.52 8.38
N LEU A 7 -9.83 0.48 8.28
CA LEU A 7 -9.14 -0.20 7.17
C LEU A 7 -9.39 -1.71 7.21
N LYS A 8 -9.36 -2.34 8.38
CA LYS A 8 -9.65 -3.78 8.52
C LYS A 8 -11.08 -4.11 8.08
N GLU A 9 -12.06 -3.30 8.49
CA GLU A 9 -13.46 -3.47 8.09
C GLU A 9 -13.66 -3.26 6.59
N GLU A 10 -13.04 -2.24 6.01
CA GLU A 10 -13.22 -1.92 4.59
C GLU A 10 -12.49 -2.89 3.67
N LEU A 11 -11.29 -3.34 4.03
CA LEU A 11 -10.44 -4.15 3.16
C LEU A 11 -10.72 -5.65 3.27
N GLY A 12 -11.31 -6.10 4.38
CA GLY A 12 -11.67 -7.50 4.58
C GLY A 12 -10.45 -8.43 4.68
N GLU A 13 -10.70 -9.73 4.52
CA GLU A 13 -9.74 -10.81 4.81
C GLU A 13 -8.67 -11.02 3.72
N GLU A 14 -8.84 -10.43 2.53
CA GLU A 14 -7.87 -10.54 1.43
C GLU A 14 -6.56 -9.78 1.70
N VAL A 15 -6.58 -8.89 2.70
CA VAL A 15 -5.42 -8.08 3.10
C VAL A 15 -4.97 -8.50 4.48
N ILE A 16 -3.73 -8.97 4.55
CA ILE A 16 -3.08 -9.32 5.82
C ILE A 16 -2.48 -8.05 6.42
N PHE A 17 -2.79 -7.81 7.69
CA PHE A 17 -2.24 -6.70 8.48
C PHE A 17 -1.16 -7.24 9.42
N GLY A 18 0.11 -7.04 9.05
CA GLY A 18 1.26 -7.44 9.86
C GLY A 18 1.80 -6.27 10.68
N GLU A 19 1.82 -6.40 12.01
CA GLU A 19 2.40 -5.40 12.90
C GLU A 19 3.92 -5.57 12.97
N ARG A 20 4.68 -4.51 12.69
CA ARG A 20 6.15 -4.55 12.79
C ARG A 20 6.66 -3.28 13.43
N ASN A 21 7.25 -3.41 14.61
CA ASN A 21 7.72 -2.31 15.45
C ASN A 21 6.60 -1.28 15.74
N SER A 22 6.56 -0.20 14.97
CA SER A 22 5.71 0.99 15.14
C SER A 22 4.82 1.29 13.92
N TYR A 23 4.75 0.35 12.97
CA TYR A 23 3.91 0.48 11.79
C TYR A 23 3.23 -0.85 11.44
N ILE A 24 2.17 -0.75 10.63
CA ILE A 24 1.34 -1.88 10.21
C ILE A 24 1.49 -2.02 8.71
N ASN A 25 2.08 -3.13 8.27
CA ASN A 25 2.16 -3.47 6.86
C ASN A 25 0.86 -4.09 6.41
N LEU A 26 0.41 -3.69 5.23
CA LEU A 26 -0.67 -4.35 4.52
C LEU A 26 -0.04 -5.21 3.42
N THR A 27 -0.44 -6.46 3.36
CA THR A 27 -0.02 -7.38 2.30
C THR A 27 -1.26 -7.92 1.60
N LEU A 28 -1.34 -7.75 0.28
CA LEU A 28 -2.38 -8.35 -0.55
C LEU A 28 -1.90 -9.74 -0.99
N MET A 29 -2.69 -10.77 -0.69
CA MET A 29 -2.41 -12.13 -1.17
C MET A 29 -3.05 -12.36 -2.54
N LYS A 30 -2.31 -12.99 -3.46
CA LYS A 30 -2.84 -13.51 -4.71
C LYS A 30 -2.27 -14.90 -4.98
N GLY A 31 -3.06 -15.92 -4.68
CA GLY A 31 -2.53 -17.28 -4.53
C GLY A 31 -1.49 -17.29 -3.41
N ASP A 32 -0.35 -17.93 -3.67
CA ASP A 32 0.74 -18.07 -2.70
C ASP A 32 1.73 -16.89 -2.71
N ILE A 33 1.47 -15.84 -3.50
CA ILE A 33 2.35 -14.68 -3.63
C ILE A 33 1.73 -13.49 -2.88
N GLY A 34 2.50 -12.95 -1.93
CA GLY A 34 2.18 -11.69 -1.25
C GLY A 34 2.70 -10.48 -2.03
N TYR A 35 1.91 -9.41 -2.05
CA TYR A 35 2.28 -8.13 -2.64
C TYR A 35 2.19 -7.01 -1.60
N ASP A 36 3.17 -6.11 -1.60
CA ASP A 36 3.17 -4.92 -0.76
C ASP A 36 1.94 -4.06 -1.08
N ALA A 37 1.00 -4.03 -0.13
CA ALA A 37 -0.21 -3.25 -0.19
C ALA A 37 -0.13 -1.99 0.68
N GLY A 38 1.08 -1.55 1.01
CA GLY A 38 1.36 -0.32 1.73
C GLY A 38 1.57 -0.52 3.23
N CYS A 39 1.70 0.62 3.92
CA CYS A 39 2.13 0.66 5.30
C CYS A 39 1.46 1.83 6.03
N LEU A 40 0.85 1.54 7.17
CA LEU A 40 0.27 2.52 8.08
C LEU A 40 1.26 2.82 9.21
N HIS A 41 1.65 4.09 9.33
CA HIS A 41 2.53 4.63 10.36
C HIS A 41 1.69 5.38 11.39
N GLY A 42 1.70 4.90 12.64
CA GLY A 42 0.78 5.38 13.66
C GLY A 42 -0.68 5.20 13.24
N GLU A 43 -1.54 6.20 13.51
CA GLU A 43 -2.96 6.09 13.18
C GLU A 43 -3.32 6.69 11.82
N ASN A 44 -2.53 7.63 11.30
CA ASN A 44 -3.02 8.52 10.24
C ASN A 44 -2.14 8.57 8.99
N ARG A 45 -0.89 8.09 9.03
CA ARG A 45 0.00 8.25 7.87
C ARG A 45 0.12 6.95 7.12
N PHE A 46 -0.44 6.89 5.92
CA PHE A 46 -0.36 5.72 5.07
C PHE A 46 0.61 5.97 3.92
N ASN A 47 1.40 4.95 3.55
CA ASN A 47 2.21 5.02 2.35
C ASN A 47 2.12 3.76 1.48
N PHE A 48 2.39 3.95 0.19
CA PHE A 48 2.52 2.86 -0.77
C PHE A 48 3.86 2.95 -1.45
N ARG A 49 4.52 1.81 -1.59
CA ARG A 49 5.78 1.68 -2.32
C ARG A 49 5.57 0.81 -3.54
N PHE A 50 6.13 1.23 -4.67
CA PHE A 50 6.11 0.45 -5.91
C PHE A 50 7.30 0.81 -6.79
N ILE A 51 7.57 -0.04 -7.79
CA ILE A 51 8.74 0.09 -8.66
C ILE A 51 8.62 1.36 -9.50
N ARG A 52 9.68 2.17 -9.51
CA ARG A 52 9.80 3.39 -10.31
C ARG A 52 9.74 3.04 -11.80
N GLY A 53 8.96 3.82 -12.54
CA GLY A 53 8.78 3.64 -14.00
C GLY A 53 7.82 2.52 -14.39
N SER A 54 7.34 1.74 -13.42
CA SER A 54 6.35 0.69 -13.64
C SER A 54 5.02 1.21 -14.20
N ARG A 55 4.15 0.28 -14.61
CA ARG A 55 2.80 0.64 -15.10
C ARG A 55 1.95 1.23 -13.96
N VAL A 56 2.09 0.73 -12.74
CA VAL A 56 1.49 1.33 -11.53
C VAL A 56 1.94 2.77 -11.37
N HIS A 57 3.25 3.03 -11.41
CA HIS A 57 3.79 4.37 -11.29
C HIS A 57 3.25 5.31 -12.37
N ARG A 58 3.22 4.86 -13.64
CA ARG A 58 2.68 5.65 -14.74
C ARG A 58 1.18 5.94 -14.58
N ALA A 59 0.39 4.96 -14.13
CA ALA A 59 -1.04 5.12 -13.90
C ALA A 59 -1.33 6.17 -12.80
N PHE A 60 -0.60 6.12 -11.69
CA PHE A 60 -0.75 7.13 -10.64
C PHE A 60 -0.24 8.50 -11.06
N LYS A 61 0.88 8.56 -11.79
CA LYS A 61 1.40 9.84 -12.29
C LYS A 61 0.41 10.52 -13.23
N ALA A 62 -0.26 9.75 -14.11
CA ALA A 62 -1.30 10.27 -14.99
C ALA A 62 -2.53 10.83 -14.23
N LYS A 63 -2.80 10.32 -13.02
CA LYS A 63 -3.84 10.83 -12.12
C LYS A 63 -3.39 12.03 -11.27
N GLY A 64 -2.18 12.55 -11.48
CA GLY A 64 -1.66 13.74 -10.80
C GLY A 64 -1.09 13.51 -9.40
N TYR A 65 -0.86 12.26 -8.99
CA TYR A 65 -0.26 11.97 -7.70
C TYR A 65 1.23 12.38 -7.65
N LYS A 66 1.68 12.85 -6.49
CA LYS A 66 3.07 13.24 -6.23
C LYS A 66 3.79 12.14 -5.47
N PHE A 67 5.03 11.83 -5.86
CA PHE A 67 5.82 10.75 -5.26
C PHE A 67 7.14 11.28 -4.71
N LYS A 68 7.70 10.53 -3.76
CA LYS A 68 9.10 10.67 -3.32
C LYS A 68 9.89 9.44 -3.75
N VAL A 69 11.16 9.60 -4.07
CA VAL A 69 12.05 8.44 -4.27
C VAL A 69 12.27 7.76 -2.92
N SER A 70 12.25 6.43 -2.88
CA SER A 70 12.46 5.69 -1.65
C SER A 70 13.90 5.91 -1.14
N PRO A 71 14.09 6.29 0.14
CA PRO A 71 15.43 6.62 0.67
C PRO A 71 16.33 5.39 0.79
N ASP A 72 15.75 4.21 0.94
CA ASP A 72 16.42 2.91 1.03
C ASP A 72 16.68 2.27 -0.35
N ASN A 73 15.97 2.70 -1.40
CA ASN A 73 16.10 2.13 -2.73
C ASN A 73 15.64 3.11 -3.82
N ASN A 74 16.58 3.63 -4.60
CA ASN A 74 16.30 4.59 -5.68
C ASN A 74 15.47 4.02 -6.85
N ASN A 75 15.30 2.69 -6.91
CA ASN A 75 14.42 2.01 -7.87
C ASN A 75 12.96 2.03 -7.46
N ASN A 76 12.64 2.45 -6.23
CA ASN A 76 11.26 2.53 -5.74
C ASN A 76 10.82 3.98 -5.54
N VAL A 77 9.51 4.20 -5.66
CA VAL A 77 8.88 5.46 -5.29
C VAL A 77 7.83 5.21 -4.21
N ILE A 78 7.62 6.22 -3.38
CA ILE A 78 6.67 6.20 -2.28
C ILE A 78 5.61 7.27 -2.53
N LEU A 79 4.34 6.85 -2.42
CA LEU A 79 3.18 7.73 -2.37
C LEU A 79 2.66 7.80 -0.92
N TRP A 80 2.35 9.00 -0.44
CA TRP A 80 1.86 9.23 0.93
C TRP A 80 0.41 9.71 0.93
N PHE A 81 -0.34 9.28 1.94
CA PHE A 81 -1.73 9.62 2.20
C PHE A 81 -1.88 9.99 3.68
N ASP A 82 -2.67 11.02 3.94
CA ASP A 82 -3.01 11.45 5.30
C ASP A 82 -4.47 11.07 5.60
N LEU A 83 -4.64 10.00 6.39
CA LEU A 83 -5.93 9.40 6.71
C LEU A 83 -6.76 10.20 7.71
N GLU A 84 -6.26 11.33 8.24
CA GLU A 84 -7.12 12.31 8.92
C GLU A 84 -8.17 12.87 7.95
N TYR A 85 -7.82 12.97 6.66
CA TYR A 85 -8.74 13.44 5.63
C TYR A 85 -9.53 12.26 5.03
N ALA A 86 -10.85 12.31 5.18
CA ALA A 86 -11.75 11.26 4.68
C ALA A 86 -11.59 10.96 3.17
N ILE A 87 -11.22 11.97 2.37
CA ILE A 87 -10.97 11.78 0.94
C ILE A 87 -9.73 10.94 0.67
N GLU A 88 -8.67 11.10 1.46
CA GLU A 88 -7.44 10.31 1.34
C GLU A 88 -7.69 8.88 1.82
N PHE A 89 -8.45 8.70 2.90
CA PHE A 89 -8.89 7.38 3.36
C PHE A 89 -9.64 6.61 2.26
N ARG A 90 -10.62 7.23 1.61
CA ARG A 90 -11.36 6.61 0.50
C ARG A 90 -10.45 6.26 -0.68
N LYS A 91 -9.46 7.09 -0.99
CA LYS A 91 -8.46 6.80 -2.02
C LYS A 91 -7.62 5.57 -1.67
N VAL A 92 -7.17 5.45 -0.42
CA VAL A 92 -6.42 4.29 0.07
C VAL A 92 -7.25 3.01 -0.07
N VAL A 93 -8.47 2.99 0.47
CA VAL A 93 -9.36 1.82 0.37
C VAL A 93 -9.61 1.41 -1.08
N HIS A 94 -9.98 2.39 -1.92
CA HIS A 94 -10.23 2.16 -3.33
C HIS A 94 -9.01 1.60 -4.06
N PHE A 95 -7.81 2.08 -3.71
CA PHE A 95 -6.59 1.60 -4.33
C PHE A 95 -6.26 0.17 -3.92
N VAL A 96 -6.25 -0.14 -2.62
CA VAL A 96 -5.92 -1.48 -2.11
C VAL A 96 -6.86 -2.52 -2.71
N LYS A 97 -8.16 -2.25 -2.76
CA LYS A 97 -9.16 -3.15 -3.39
C LYS A 97 -8.88 -3.43 -4.87
N GLN A 98 -8.16 -2.54 -5.55
CA GLN A 98 -7.79 -2.71 -6.97
C GLN A 98 -6.35 -3.19 -7.19
N MET A 99 -5.57 -3.41 -6.12
CA MET A 99 -4.17 -3.81 -6.24
C MET A 99 -3.98 -5.16 -6.94
N HIS A 100 -4.96 -6.07 -6.89
CA HIS A 100 -4.92 -7.32 -7.63
C HIS A 100 -4.77 -7.13 -9.16
N LYS A 101 -5.20 -5.99 -9.71
CA LYS A 101 -5.05 -5.63 -11.13
C LYS A 101 -3.64 -5.19 -11.48
N PHE A 102 -2.84 -4.88 -10.47
CA PHE A 102 -1.49 -4.34 -10.59
C PHE A 102 -0.40 -5.37 -10.24
N THR A 103 -0.77 -6.58 -9.82
CA THR A 103 0.16 -7.70 -9.61
C THR A 103 0.89 -8.01 -10.91
N GLY A 104 2.23 -8.07 -10.87
CA GLY A 104 3.07 -8.22 -12.07
C GLY A 104 3.22 -6.94 -12.91
N LEU A 105 2.61 -5.81 -12.51
CA LEU A 105 2.70 -4.51 -13.19
C LEU A 105 3.57 -3.50 -12.43
N GLY A 106 4.36 -3.97 -11.47
CA GLY A 106 5.31 -3.20 -10.66
C GLY A 106 4.93 -2.99 -9.20
N LEU A 107 3.95 -3.75 -8.68
CA LEU A 107 3.85 -3.99 -7.25
C LEU A 107 5.07 -4.78 -6.76
N ILE A 108 5.50 -4.51 -5.52
CA ILE A 108 6.63 -5.19 -4.90
C ILE A 108 6.15 -6.51 -4.33
N GLU A 109 6.76 -7.61 -4.74
CA GLU A 109 6.49 -8.93 -4.16
C GLU A 109 7.11 -9.02 -2.77
N ARG A 110 6.33 -9.55 -1.83
CA ARG A 110 6.79 -9.91 -0.49
C ARG A 110 6.84 -11.44 -0.41
N PRO A 111 8.03 -12.04 -0.26
CA PRO A 111 8.11 -13.46 0.01
C PRO A 111 7.35 -13.76 1.31
N GLU A 112 6.62 -14.89 1.35
CA GLU A 112 5.70 -15.26 2.43
C GLU A 112 6.29 -15.12 3.85
N ARG A 113 7.61 -15.38 3.98
CA ARG A 113 8.38 -15.23 5.22
C ARG A 113 8.50 -13.79 5.75
N ALA A 114 8.10 -12.79 4.97
CA ALA A 114 8.13 -11.37 5.35
C ALA A 114 6.72 -10.80 5.63
N ILE A 115 5.69 -11.64 5.59
CA ILE A 115 4.29 -11.27 5.83
C ILE A 115 3.95 -11.32 7.32
N TYR A 116 4.63 -12.18 8.07
CA TYR A 116 4.51 -12.38 9.52
C TYR A 116 5.65 -11.69 10.28
#